data_AF-E6MGK5-F1
#
_entry.id   AF-E6MGK5-F1
#
_cell.length_a   1.000
_cell.length_b   1.000
_cell.length_c   1.000
_cell.angle_alpha   90.00
_cell.angle_beta   90.00
_cell.angle_gamma   90.00
#
_symmetry.space_group_name_H-M   'P 1'
#
loop_
_entity.id
_entity.type
_entity.pdbx_description
1 polymer ?
#
loop_
_entity_poly.entity_id
_entity_poly.type
_entity_poly.pdbx_seq_one_letter_code
_entity_poly.pdbx_strand_id
1 'polypeptide(L)'
;MKKYIKGPTRQHTVPRLYLKNFDIDGVKRLYVFDKKKCKLYKNSIKNISVTKDFYTLGENDSYKWENFYSKEVEPDFERALSKLISKTSSVLVKEGASVLQEEVKRMLAKGMVHQLYRGKIAR
;
A
#
# COMPACT_ATOMS: atom_id res chain seq x y z
N MET A 1 9.05 26.68 -20.65
CA MET A 1 9.96 25.58 -20.25
C MET A 1 9.40 24.92 -19.00
N LYS A 2 9.08 23.61 -19.01
CA LYS A 2 8.67 22.89 -17.78
C LYS A 2 9.90 22.74 -16.88
N LYS A 3 9.90 23.39 -15.71
CA LYS A 3 10.94 23.23 -14.69
C LYS A 3 11.01 21.76 -14.27
N TYR A 4 12.21 21.18 -14.32
CA TYR A 4 12.45 19.80 -13.91
C TYR A 4 12.39 19.73 -12.37
N ILE A 5 11.29 19.20 -11.83
CA ILE A 5 11.12 19.03 -10.39
C ILE A 5 11.94 17.80 -9.96
N LYS A 6 12.99 18.03 -9.16
CA LYS A 6 13.92 16.98 -8.69
C LYS A 6 13.26 16.14 -7.58
N GLY A 7 12.86 14.90 -7.89
CA GLY A 7 12.35 13.94 -6.90
C GLY A 7 11.80 12.64 -7.53
N PRO A 8 11.26 11.71 -6.72
CA PRO A 8 10.84 10.40 -7.20
C PRO A 8 9.63 10.50 -8.14
N THR A 9 9.90 10.46 -9.44
CA THR A 9 8.85 10.48 -10.49
C THR A 9 8.03 9.20 -10.53
N ARG A 10 8.48 8.11 -9.90
CA ARG A 10 7.83 6.78 -9.94
C ARG A 10 7.09 6.50 -8.64
N GLN A 11 5.78 6.72 -8.64
CA GLN A 11 4.96 6.70 -7.43
C GLN A 11 3.94 5.56 -7.46
N HIS A 12 3.77 4.88 -6.32
CA HIS A 12 2.84 3.75 -6.24
C HIS A 12 1.39 4.22 -6.09
N THR A 13 0.53 3.72 -6.95
CA THR A 13 -0.92 3.99 -6.91
C THR A 13 -1.64 3.17 -5.84
N VAL A 14 -0.98 2.16 -5.26
CA VAL A 14 -1.47 1.36 -4.13
C VAL A 14 -0.42 1.32 -3.02
N PRO A 15 -0.80 1.13 -1.75
CA PRO A 15 0.17 0.95 -0.67
C PRO A 15 1.15 -0.17 -0.95
N ARG A 16 2.43 0.09 -0.71
CA ARG A 16 3.45 -0.97 -0.79
C ARG A 16 3.21 -2.03 0.27
N LEU A 17 2.67 -1.62 1.41
CA LEU A 17 2.30 -2.51 2.51
C LEU A 17 1.43 -3.69 2.09
N TYR A 18 0.45 -3.50 1.20
CA TYR A 18 -0.38 -4.61 0.73
C TYR A 18 0.47 -5.65 0.01
N LEU A 19 1.35 -5.19 -0.86
CA LEU A 19 2.20 -6.04 -1.68
C LEU A 19 3.24 -6.81 -0.85
N LYS A 20 3.74 -6.22 0.25
CA LYS A 20 4.69 -6.89 1.15
C LYS A 20 4.15 -8.20 1.74
N ASN A 21 2.87 -8.26 2.07
CA ASN A 21 2.26 -9.43 2.72
C ASN A 21 2.00 -10.60 1.74
N PHE A 22 2.21 -10.40 0.44
CA PHE A 22 2.12 -11.46 -0.57
C PHE A 22 3.49 -11.85 -1.13
N ASP A 23 4.56 -11.30 -0.56
CA ASP A 23 5.92 -11.48 -1.04
C ASP A 23 6.31 -12.96 -1.10
N ILE A 24 6.99 -13.34 -2.18
CA ILE A 24 7.46 -14.71 -2.39
C ILE A 24 8.85 -14.81 -1.76
N ASP A 25 8.98 -15.68 -0.76
CA ASP A 25 10.24 -16.08 -0.12
C ASP A 25 11.07 -14.89 0.44
N GLY A 26 10.42 -13.78 0.80
CA GLY A 26 11.09 -12.60 1.35
C GLY A 26 11.94 -11.79 0.34
N VAL A 27 11.82 -12.08 -0.96
CA VAL A 27 12.68 -11.50 -2.02
C VAL A 27 12.11 -10.16 -2.56
N LYS A 28 11.05 -9.62 -1.96
CA LYS A 28 10.31 -8.42 -2.40
C LYS A 28 9.84 -8.53 -3.85
N ARG A 29 9.36 -9.72 -4.23
CA ARG A 29 8.86 -10.10 -5.56
C ARG A 29 7.50 -10.78 -5.45
N LEU A 30 6.67 -10.52 -6.45
CA LEU A 30 5.32 -11.06 -6.56
C LEU A 30 5.11 -11.67 -7.96
N TYR A 31 4.21 -12.65 -8.04
CA TYR A 31 3.62 -13.04 -9.29
C TYR A 31 2.55 -12.02 -9.67
N VAL A 32 2.65 -11.49 -10.88
CA VAL A 32 1.72 -10.51 -11.44
C VAL A 32 1.10 -11.12 -12.69
N PHE A 33 -0.22 -11.05 -12.77
CA PHE A 33 -0.96 -11.47 -13.95
C PHE A 33 -1.25 -10.25 -14.85
N ASP A 34 -0.65 -10.23 -16.05
CA ASP A 34 -0.99 -9.25 -17.08
C ASP A 34 -2.26 -9.71 -17.80
N LYS A 35 -3.38 -9.04 -17.53
CA LYS A 35 -4.68 -9.33 -18.16
C LYS A 35 -4.69 -9.09 -19.67
N LYS A 36 -3.87 -8.16 -20.19
CA LYS A 36 -3.83 -7.85 -21.64
C LYS A 36 -3.03 -8.90 -22.40
N LYS A 37 -1.97 -9.41 -21.78
CA LYS A 37 -1.10 -10.45 -22.38
C LYS A 37 -1.50 -11.86 -21.99
N CYS A 38 -2.47 -12.03 -21.07
CA CYS A 38 -2.86 -13.29 -20.45
C CYS A 38 -1.66 -14.09 -19.92
N LYS A 39 -0.71 -13.42 -19.27
CA LYS A 39 0.56 -14.04 -18.84
C LYS A 39 0.87 -13.74 -17.37
N LEU A 40 1.38 -14.75 -16.68
CA LEU A 40 1.93 -14.63 -15.33
C LEU A 40 3.44 -14.36 -15.42
N TYR A 41 3.94 -13.41 -14.64
CA TYR A 41 5.37 -13.11 -14.56
C TYR A 41 5.76 -12.67 -13.16
N LYS A 42 7.04 -12.80 -12.81
CA LYS A 42 7.58 -12.29 -11.55
C LYS A 42 7.99 -10.83 -11.71
N ASN A 43 7.65 -9.99 -10.74
CA ASN A 43 8.10 -8.60 -10.71
C ASN A 43 8.41 -8.16 -9.27
N SER A 44 9.29 -7.17 -9.13
CA SER A 44 9.60 -6.60 -7.81
C SER A 44 8.47 -5.68 -7.35
N ILE A 45 8.17 -5.72 -6.04
CA ILE A 45 7.17 -4.84 -5.40
C ILE A 45 7.38 -3.37 -5.79
N LYS A 46 8.64 -2.91 -5.89
CA LYS A 46 8.99 -1.53 -6.26
C LYS A 46 8.55 -1.11 -7.67
N ASN A 47 8.22 -2.07 -8.53
CA ASN A 47 7.84 -1.85 -9.93
C ASN A 47 6.36 -2.12 -10.19
N ILE A 48 5.63 -2.62 -9.20
CA ILE A 48 4.22 -3.00 -9.33
C ILE A 48 3.34 -1.80 -9.00
N SER A 49 2.33 -1.55 -9.85
CA SER A 49 1.34 -0.50 -9.65
C SER A 49 1.96 0.90 -9.49
N VAL A 50 2.94 1.20 -10.33
CA VAL A 50 3.66 2.49 -10.33
C VAL A 50 3.21 3.33 -11.51
N THR A 51 2.88 4.59 -11.26
CA THR A 51 2.57 5.58 -12.29
C THR A 51 3.49 6.78 -12.14
N LYS A 52 3.85 7.41 -13.27
CA LYS A 52 4.72 8.57 -13.25
C LYS A 52 3.96 9.80 -12.70
N ASP A 53 4.57 10.52 -11.76
CA ASP A 53 4.07 11.79 -11.19
C ASP A 53 2.62 11.68 -10.64
N PHE A 54 2.26 10.51 -10.12
CA PHE A 54 0.91 10.19 -9.69
C PHE A 54 0.39 11.08 -8.55
N TYR A 55 1.25 11.55 -7.64
CA TYR A 55 0.91 12.43 -6.52
C TYR A 55 1.29 13.90 -6.74
N THR A 56 1.99 14.21 -7.82
CA THR A 56 2.53 15.55 -8.09
C THR A 56 1.42 16.57 -8.32
N LEU A 57 1.27 17.53 -7.40
CA LEU A 57 0.36 18.67 -7.50
C LEU A 57 1.19 19.96 -7.59
N GLY A 58 1.33 20.53 -8.78
CA GLY A 58 2.02 21.80 -9.00
C GLY A 58 3.51 21.83 -8.59
N GLU A 59 4.11 23.02 -8.63
CA GLU A 59 5.56 23.22 -8.41
C GLU A 59 5.97 23.31 -6.92
N ASN A 60 5.04 23.59 -6.01
CA ASN A 60 5.39 23.96 -4.63
C ASN A 60 5.47 22.80 -3.63
N ASP A 61 4.79 21.66 -3.86
CA ASP A 61 4.85 20.51 -2.94
C ASP A 61 4.51 19.18 -3.62
N SER A 62 5.25 18.87 -4.68
CA SER A 62 5.04 17.73 -5.58
C SER A 62 5.10 16.35 -4.91
N TYR A 63 5.58 16.25 -3.66
CA TYR A 63 5.78 14.98 -2.95
C TYR A 63 5.09 14.91 -1.58
N LYS A 64 4.30 15.93 -1.20
CA LYS A 64 3.61 15.97 0.10
C LYS A 64 2.85 14.70 0.42
N TRP A 65 2.02 14.28 -0.53
CA TRP A 65 1.11 13.16 -0.35
C TRP A 65 1.86 11.83 -0.28
N GLU A 66 2.86 11.62 -1.13
CA GLU A 66 3.69 10.42 -1.06
C GLU A 66 4.40 10.30 0.29
N ASN A 67 4.98 11.40 0.77
CA ASN A 67 5.63 11.45 2.07
C ASN A 67 4.64 11.21 3.21
N PHE A 68 3.48 11.87 3.18
CA PHE A 68 2.44 11.69 4.19
C PHE A 68 1.94 10.24 4.24
N TYR A 69 1.60 9.65 3.10
CA TYR A 69 1.14 8.26 3.07
C TYR A 69 2.22 7.29 3.55
N SER A 70 3.48 7.49 3.13
CA SER A 70 4.57 6.58 3.50
C SER A 70 5.00 6.71 4.96
N LYS A 71 4.96 7.91 5.55
CA LYS A 71 5.49 8.17 6.91
C LYS A 71 4.42 8.09 7.99
N GLU A 72 3.19 8.51 7.69
CA GLU A 72 2.14 8.64 8.69
C GLU A 72 1.08 7.54 8.56
N VAL A 73 0.70 7.17 7.33
CA VAL A 73 -0.45 6.27 7.11
C VAL A 73 -0.03 4.81 7.03
N GLU A 74 0.96 4.47 6.20
CA GLU A 74 1.40 3.09 6.01
C GLU A 74 1.94 2.44 7.29
N PRO A 75 2.71 3.11 8.18
CA PRO A 75 3.21 2.48 9.41
C PRO A 75 2.11 2.12 10.42
N ASP A 76 1.10 2.98 10.60
CA ASP A 76 -0.07 2.69 11.42
C ASP A 76 -0.77 1.43 10.90
N PHE A 77 -0.96 1.37 9.59
CA PHE A 77 -1.66 0.28 8.95
C PHE A 77 -0.84 -1.04 8.98
N GLU A 78 0.49 -0.96 8.89
CA GLU A 78 1.40 -2.11 9.01
C GLU A 78 1.34 -2.71 10.42
N ARG A 79 1.28 -1.85 11.44
CA ARG A 79 1.10 -2.28 12.84
C ARG A 79 -0.25 -2.96 13.05
N ALA A 80 -1.32 -2.40 12.48
CA ALA A 80 -2.66 -2.97 12.58
C ALA A 80 -2.73 -4.35 11.91
N LEU A 81 -2.20 -4.48 10.69
CA LEU A 81 -2.15 -5.77 9.97
C LEU A 81 -1.28 -6.79 10.71
N SER A 82 -0.11 -6.40 11.21
CA SER A 82 0.77 -7.30 11.98
C SER A 82 0.08 -7.83 13.24
N LYS A 83 -0.62 -6.95 13.99
CA LYS A 83 -1.44 -7.35 15.16
C LYS A 83 -2.59 -8.29 14.78
N LEU A 84 -3.21 -8.07 13.62
CA LEU A 84 -4.31 -8.91 13.15
C LEU A 84 -3.81 -10.29 12.75
N ILE A 85 -2.80 -10.34 11.87
CA ILE A 85 -2.21 -11.57 11.34
C ILE A 85 -1.67 -12.43 12.49
N SER A 86 -0.93 -11.84 13.45
CA SER A 86 -0.38 -12.61 14.57
C SER A 86 -1.46 -13.28 15.42
N LYS A 87 -2.62 -12.63 15.59
CA LYS A 87 -3.76 -13.23 16.29
C LYS A 87 -4.45 -14.27 15.44
N THR A 88 -4.76 -13.99 14.17
CA THR A 88 -5.53 -14.89 13.31
C THR A 88 -4.76 -16.13 12.86
N SER A 89 -3.43 -16.07 12.80
CA SER A 89 -2.60 -17.21 12.38
C SER A 89 -2.44 -18.27 13.46
N SER A 90 -2.93 -18.04 14.68
CA SER A 90 -2.92 -19.04 15.74
C SER A 90 -3.98 -20.10 15.49
N VAL A 91 -3.56 -21.37 15.48
CA VAL A 91 -4.45 -22.55 15.36
C VAL A 91 -5.46 -22.63 16.51
N LEU A 92 -5.22 -21.88 17.59
CA LEU A 92 -6.09 -21.83 18.77
C LEU A 92 -7.26 -20.85 18.63
N VAL A 93 -7.30 -20.05 17.56
CA VAL A 93 -8.44 -19.15 17.31
C VAL A 93 -9.65 -19.99 16.97
N LYS A 94 -10.62 -20.00 17.87
CA LYS A 94 -11.91 -20.64 17.67
C LYS A 94 -12.78 -19.80 16.74
N GLU A 95 -13.69 -20.47 16.04
CA GLU A 95 -14.74 -19.81 15.29
C GLU A 95 -15.58 -18.89 16.20
N GLY A 96 -15.91 -17.70 15.71
CA GLY A 96 -16.61 -16.66 16.49
C GLY A 96 -15.74 -15.88 17.47
N ALA A 97 -14.43 -16.15 17.56
CA ALA A 97 -13.54 -15.35 18.39
C ALA A 97 -13.47 -13.89 17.92
N SER A 98 -13.61 -12.94 18.87
CA SER A 98 -13.46 -11.51 18.57
C SER A 98 -11.98 -11.16 18.48
N VAL A 99 -11.44 -11.22 17.25
CA VAL A 99 -10.02 -10.90 16.99
C VAL A 99 -9.81 -9.40 16.76
N LEU A 100 -10.85 -8.70 16.30
CA LEU A 100 -10.81 -7.29 15.92
C LEU A 100 -11.11 -6.37 17.11
N GLN A 101 -10.07 -6.04 17.88
CA GLN A 101 -10.18 -5.07 18.96
C GLN A 101 -10.41 -3.64 18.45
N GLU A 102 -11.02 -2.79 19.28
CA GLU A 102 -11.39 -1.41 18.94
C GLU A 102 -10.21 -0.57 18.42
N GLU A 103 -9.03 -0.72 19.02
CA GLU A 103 -7.80 -0.05 18.55
C GLU A 103 -7.46 -0.44 17.09
N VAL A 104 -7.39 -1.75 16.82
CA VAL A 104 -7.07 -2.29 15.49
C VAL A 104 -8.13 -1.89 14.47
N LYS A 105 -9.40 -1.93 14.87
CA LYS A 105 -10.54 -1.51 14.05
C LYS A 105 -10.42 -0.05 13.62
N ARG A 106 -10.08 0.85 14.55
CA ARG A 106 -9.87 2.28 14.25
C ARG A 106 -8.71 2.52 13.30
N MET A 107 -7.59 1.84 13.53
CA MET A 107 -6.42 1.94 12.65
C MET A 107 -6.73 1.44 11.24
N LEU A 108 -7.45 0.33 11.13
CA LEU A 108 -7.88 -0.21 9.84
C LEU A 108 -8.84 0.73 9.12
N ALA A 109 -9.84 1.26 9.82
CA ALA A 109 -10.79 2.22 9.27
C ALA A 109 -10.09 3.48 8.75
N LYS A 110 -9.16 4.05 9.53
CA LYS A 110 -8.32 5.17 9.09
C LYS A 110 -7.55 4.80 7.82
N GLY A 111 -6.92 3.64 7.77
CA GLY A 111 -6.20 3.15 6.60
C GLY A 111 -7.09 3.05 5.35
N MET A 112 -8.30 2.49 5.48
CA MET A 112 -9.28 2.37 4.40
C MET A 112 -9.72 3.74 3.86
N VAL A 113 -10.02 4.69 4.75
CA VAL A 113 -10.38 6.06 4.36
C VAL A 113 -9.25 6.72 3.57
N HIS A 114 -8.00 6.59 4.02
CA HIS A 114 -6.86 7.12 3.28
C HIS A 114 -6.68 6.47 1.90
N GLN A 115 -7.03 5.17 1.76
CA GLN A 115 -6.99 4.51 0.45
C GLN A 115 -8.05 5.03 -0.51
N LEU A 116 -9.24 5.40 -0.02
CA LEU A 116 -10.28 6.01 -0.86
C LEU A 116 -9.75 7.28 -1.55
N TYR A 117 -9.06 8.14 -0.80
CA TYR A 117 -8.46 9.36 -1.33
C TYR A 117 -7.20 9.14 -2.20
N ARG A 118 -6.60 7.94 -2.14
CA ARG A 118 -5.39 7.60 -2.89
C ARG A 118 -5.69 7.12 -4.32
N GLY A 119 -6.91 6.63 -4.58
CA GLY A 119 -7.32 6.07 -5.85
C GLY A 119 -7.58 7.10 -6.94
N LYS A 120 -7.58 6.66 -8.20
CA LYS A 120 -7.86 7.51 -9.38
C LYS A 120 -9.23 8.18 -9.36
N ILE A 121 -10.19 7.64 -8.61
CA ILE A 121 -11.58 8.14 -8.54
C ILE A 121 -11.68 9.38 -7.65
N ALA A 122 -10.80 9.53 -6.66
CA ALA A 122 -10.79 10.68 -5.75
C ALA A 122 -9.99 11.88 -6.29
N ARG A 123 -9.58 11.83 -7.56
CA ARG A 123 -8.86 12.88 -8.27
C ARG A 123 -9.60 13.30 -9.53
#